data_AF-A0A453JDP5-F1
#
_entry.id   AF-A0A453JDP5-F1
#
_cell.length_a   1.000
_cell.length_b   1.000
_cell.length_c   1.000
_cell.angle_alpha   90.00
_cell.angle_beta   90.00
_cell.angle_gamma   90.00
#
_symmetry.space_group_name_H-M   'P 1'
#
loop_
_entity.id
_entity.type
_entity.pdbx_description
1 polymer ?
#
loop_
_entity_poly.entity_id
_entity_poly.type
_entity_poly.pdbx_seq_one_letter_code
_entity_poly.pdbx_strand_id
1 'polypeptide(L)'
;MVELLSLHIINYSVAQCKYAAVWSLPDIKSSSVCVVPAGSSNSSAAVRQKEMTKLYKIHSHAHIQALQARANELGHSNKSMLVNLVSLESVRIARESYALLRPLIKESWIWACPELEILLVVAGLSLEIQKLEHDVLPQLMVQEAKLERGALEALLLMKNSAITLLDLRKCFILALGVLLADEDLVSARVKKLSIMLKDTADDVLNGNRDIVWLQERAPLLVQLVTDVLETPVRFCDPDEFL
;
A
#
# COMPACT_ATOMS: atom_id res chain seq x y z
N MET A 1 -14.80 12.94 6.67
CA MET A 1 -14.02 12.44 5.51
C MET A 1 -12.92 11.45 5.93
N VAL A 2 -12.24 11.69 7.07
CA VAL A 2 -11.19 10.81 7.62
C VAL A 2 -11.72 9.44 8.07
N GLU A 3 -12.90 9.36 8.69
CA GLU A 3 -13.49 8.11 9.18
C GLU A 3 -13.93 7.14 8.06
N LEU A 4 -14.37 7.67 6.91
CA LEU A 4 -14.80 6.87 5.76
C LEU A 4 -13.63 6.14 5.10
N LEU A 5 -12.43 6.75 5.09
CA LEU A 5 -11.21 6.11 4.59
C LEU A 5 -10.72 5.02 5.54
N SER A 6 -10.76 5.25 6.86
CA SER A 6 -10.40 4.23 7.85
C SER A 6 -11.35 3.02 7.81
N LEU A 7 -12.67 3.26 7.72
CA LEU A 7 -13.66 2.18 7.55
C LEU A 7 -13.52 1.45 6.22
N HIS A 8 -13.16 2.14 5.13
CA HIS A 8 -12.93 1.50 3.84
C HIS A 8 -11.67 0.64 3.91
N ILE A 9 -10.52 1.14 4.38
CA ILE A 9 -9.26 0.37 4.48
C ILE A 9 -9.43 -0.85 5.40
N ILE A 10 -10.09 -0.71 6.55
CA ILE A 10 -10.34 -1.83 7.48
C ILE A 10 -11.31 -2.86 6.88
N ASN A 11 -12.42 -2.44 6.26
CA ASN A 11 -13.36 -3.38 5.64
C ASN A 11 -12.81 -4.01 4.34
N TYR A 12 -11.98 -3.28 3.58
CA TYR A 12 -11.35 -3.77 2.35
C TYR A 12 -10.25 -4.79 2.66
N SER A 13 -9.45 -4.55 3.70
CA SER A 13 -8.40 -5.49 4.18
C SER A 13 -8.98 -6.83 4.64
N VAL A 14 -10.14 -6.84 5.30
CA VAL A 14 -10.80 -8.08 5.76
C VAL A 14 -11.53 -8.80 4.61
N ALA A 15 -12.09 -8.04 3.65
CA ALA A 15 -12.85 -8.62 2.54
C ALA A 15 -11.94 -9.21 1.45
N GLN A 16 -10.86 -8.53 1.02
CA GLN A 16 -10.09 -8.96 -0.15
C GLN A 16 -8.98 -9.98 0.11
N CYS A 17 -8.47 -10.10 1.34
CA CYS A 17 -7.54 -11.19 1.63
C CYS A 17 -8.24 -12.58 1.57
N LYS A 18 -9.58 -12.64 1.36
CA LYS A 18 -10.34 -13.84 0.93
C LYS A 18 -10.50 -14.01 -0.60
N TYR A 19 -10.32 -12.97 -1.41
CA TYR A 19 -10.60 -12.99 -2.86
C TYR A 19 -9.36 -12.82 -3.76
N ALA A 20 -8.19 -12.50 -3.20
CA ALA A 20 -6.94 -12.36 -3.95
C ALA A 20 -6.46 -13.65 -4.66
N ALA A 21 -7.14 -14.80 -4.49
CA ALA A 21 -6.86 -16.05 -5.20
C ALA A 21 -7.75 -16.31 -6.43
N VAL A 22 -8.62 -15.38 -6.87
CA VAL A 22 -9.62 -15.64 -7.93
C VAL A 22 -9.56 -14.63 -9.09
N TRP A 23 -8.35 -14.23 -9.50
CA TRP A 23 -8.16 -13.64 -10.83
C TRP A 23 -7.08 -14.41 -11.61
N SER A 24 -7.29 -15.72 -11.75
CA SER A 24 -6.80 -16.41 -12.94
C SER A 24 -7.46 -15.75 -14.15
N LEU A 25 -6.65 -15.28 -15.11
CA LEU A 25 -7.13 -14.86 -16.42
C LEU A 25 -8.13 -15.90 -16.97
N PRO A 26 -9.19 -15.48 -17.70
CA PRO A 26 -10.04 -16.46 -18.35
C PRO A 26 -9.21 -17.26 -19.36
N ASP A 27 -9.10 -18.57 -19.10
CA ASP A 27 -8.71 -19.59 -20.06
C ASP A 27 -9.54 -19.41 -21.33
N ILE A 28 -8.92 -18.93 -22.40
CA ILE A 28 -9.51 -18.97 -23.74
C ILE A 28 -9.44 -20.43 -24.21
N LYS A 29 -10.39 -21.24 -23.74
CA LYS A 29 -10.65 -22.56 -24.32
C LYS A 29 -11.14 -22.36 -25.75
N SER A 30 -10.26 -22.72 -26.67
CA SER A 30 -10.52 -22.97 -28.08
C SER A 30 -11.71 -23.92 -28.25
N SER A 31 -12.81 -23.42 -28.81
CA SER A 31 -13.75 -24.19 -29.63
C SER A 31 -14.80 -23.28 -30.27
N SER A 32 -14.60 -22.90 -31.53
CA SER A 32 -15.58 -23.22 -32.57
C SER A 32 -14.95 -23.07 -33.95
N VAL A 33 -15.09 -24.15 -34.73
CA VAL A 33 -14.73 -24.23 -36.13
C VAL A 33 -15.72 -23.36 -36.93
N CYS A 34 -15.20 -22.39 -37.67
CA CYS A 34 -15.83 -21.84 -38.87
C CYS A 34 -14.70 -21.57 -39.88
N VAL A 35 -14.84 -22.16 -41.06
CA VAL A 35 -13.83 -22.17 -42.13
C VAL A 35 -14.15 -21.07 -43.15
N VAL A 36 -13.07 -20.46 -43.69
CA VAL A 36 -12.90 -19.72 -44.98
C VAL A 36 -13.16 -18.19 -44.98
N PRO A 37 -12.41 -17.33 -45.75
CA PRO A 37 -11.13 -17.50 -46.45
C PRO A 37 -10.00 -16.57 -45.97
N ALA A 38 -8.78 -16.93 -46.38
CA ALA A 38 -7.55 -16.16 -46.27
C ALA A 38 -7.67 -14.72 -46.81
N GLY A 39 -7.29 -13.76 -45.99
CA GLY A 39 -7.21 -12.35 -46.38
C GLY A 39 -6.56 -11.49 -45.31
N SER A 40 -5.22 -11.41 -45.35
CA SER A 40 -4.41 -10.22 -45.10
C SER A 40 -4.57 -9.38 -43.81
N SER A 41 -3.42 -9.12 -43.17
CA SER A 41 -3.11 -7.96 -42.30
C SER A 41 -3.32 -8.06 -40.78
N ASN A 42 -2.56 -8.95 -40.10
CA ASN A 42 -2.45 -8.96 -38.63
C ASN A 42 -1.51 -7.88 -38.05
N SER A 43 -0.95 -6.97 -38.84
CA SER A 43 -0.05 -5.90 -38.37
C SER A 43 -0.76 -4.60 -37.97
N SER A 44 -2.10 -4.52 -38.11
CA SER A 44 -2.81 -3.24 -38.02
C SER A 44 -3.48 -2.97 -36.67
N ALA A 45 -4.09 -3.97 -36.01
CA ALA A 45 -4.86 -3.71 -34.79
C ALA A 45 -3.95 -3.43 -33.57
N ALA A 46 -2.94 -4.27 -33.34
CA ALA A 46 -2.00 -4.10 -32.23
C ALA A 46 -1.14 -2.82 -32.36
N VAL A 47 -0.79 -2.43 -33.59
CA VAL A 47 -0.07 -1.17 -33.87
C VAL A 47 -0.99 0.04 -33.64
N ARG A 48 -2.25 -0.01 -34.09
CA ARG A 48 -3.26 1.05 -33.83
C ARG A 48 -3.61 1.19 -32.35
N GLN A 49 -3.64 0.11 -31.58
CA GLN A 49 -3.93 0.16 -30.13
C GLN A 49 -2.77 0.79 -29.34
N LYS A 50 -1.52 0.57 -29.78
CA LYS A 50 -0.32 1.21 -29.23
C LYS A 50 -0.27 2.73 -29.47
N GLU A 51 -0.90 3.23 -30.54
CA GLU A 51 -0.96 4.68 -30.84
C GLU A 51 -2.01 5.46 -30.01
N MET A 52 -2.99 4.77 -29.42
CA MET A 52 -4.10 5.39 -28.67
C MET A 52 -3.92 5.44 -27.16
N THR A 53 -2.91 4.75 -26.60
CA THR A 53 -2.65 4.72 -25.17
C THR A 53 -1.45 5.59 -24.82
N LYS A 54 -1.61 6.55 -23.90
CA LYS A 54 -0.52 7.37 -23.40
C LYS A 54 -0.09 6.89 -22.02
N LEU A 55 1.21 6.60 -21.88
CA LEU A 55 1.82 6.14 -20.63
C LEU A 55 2.34 7.32 -19.82
N TYR A 56 2.04 7.35 -18.52
CA TYR A 56 2.59 8.27 -17.54
C TYR A 56 3.31 7.50 -16.44
N LYS A 57 4.64 7.64 -16.36
CA LYS A 57 5.43 7.06 -15.28
C LYS A 57 5.46 8.00 -14.07
N ILE A 58 4.97 7.52 -12.93
CA ILE A 58 4.95 8.24 -11.66
C ILE A 58 6.09 7.70 -10.79
N HIS A 59 7.02 8.58 -10.42
CA HIS A 59 8.19 8.23 -9.60
C HIS A 59 8.15 8.91 -8.22
N SER A 60 7.14 9.74 -8.00
CA SER A 60 7.05 10.65 -6.86
C SER A 60 5.61 11.09 -6.61
N HIS A 61 5.31 11.48 -5.37
CA HIS A 61 4.06 12.12 -5.01
C HIS A 61 3.84 13.41 -5.82
N ALA A 62 4.91 14.18 -6.06
CA ALA A 62 4.85 15.39 -6.88
C ALA A 62 4.38 15.12 -8.32
N HIS A 63 4.74 13.97 -8.91
CA HIS A 63 4.22 13.59 -10.22
C HIS A 63 2.71 13.32 -10.20
N ILE A 64 2.18 12.76 -9.10
CA ILE A 64 0.72 12.56 -8.94
C ILE A 64 0.01 13.91 -8.84
N GLN A 65 0.56 14.85 -8.07
CA GLN A 65 0.00 16.22 -7.98
C GLN A 65 -0.02 16.91 -9.35
N ALA A 66 1.09 16.84 -10.09
CA ALA A 66 1.17 17.40 -11.43
C ALA A 66 0.21 16.73 -12.42
N LEU A 67 -0.01 15.41 -12.29
CA LEU A 67 -0.99 14.67 -13.07
C LEU A 67 -2.41 15.15 -12.77
N GLN A 68 -2.76 15.28 -11.48
CA GLN A 68 -4.07 15.73 -11.05
C GLN A 68 -4.39 17.15 -11.53
N ALA A 69 -3.42 18.07 -11.45
CA ALA A 69 -3.56 19.44 -11.92
C ALA A 69 -3.88 19.53 -13.42
N ARG A 70 -3.46 18.53 -14.20
CA ARG A 70 -3.64 18.46 -15.66
C ARG A 70 -4.73 17.48 -16.08
N ALA A 71 -5.41 16.83 -15.13
CA ALA A 71 -6.34 15.75 -15.42
C ALA A 71 -7.50 16.19 -16.33
N ASN A 72 -8.02 17.40 -16.14
CA ASN A 72 -9.10 17.96 -16.98
C ASN A 72 -8.63 18.14 -18.43
N GLU A 73 -7.47 18.78 -18.64
CA GLU A 73 -6.90 18.98 -19.97
C GLU A 73 -6.63 17.66 -20.69
N LEU A 74 -6.09 16.68 -19.96
CA LEU A 74 -5.76 15.36 -20.48
C LEU A 74 -7.01 14.51 -20.73
N GLY A 75 -8.05 14.69 -19.92
CA GLY A 75 -9.31 13.98 -20.03
C GLY A 75 -10.15 14.33 -21.26
N HIS A 76 -9.83 15.44 -21.93
CA HIS A 76 -10.42 15.82 -23.21
C HIS A 76 -9.75 15.16 -24.43
N SER A 77 -8.67 14.40 -24.23
CA SER A 77 -8.08 13.63 -25.33
C SER A 77 -8.83 12.32 -25.53
N ASN A 78 -9.05 11.92 -26.79
CA ASN A 78 -9.67 10.63 -27.15
C ASN A 78 -8.73 9.42 -26.92
N LYS A 79 -7.79 9.53 -25.97
CA LYS A 79 -6.74 8.54 -25.71
C LYS A 79 -6.93 7.91 -24.34
N SER A 80 -6.72 6.61 -24.25
CA SER A 80 -6.60 5.93 -22.96
C SER A 80 -5.31 6.39 -22.27
N MET A 81 -5.37 6.56 -20.97
CA MET A 81 -4.29 7.02 -20.12
C MET A 81 -3.89 5.89 -19.18
N LEU A 82 -2.69 5.35 -19.38
CA LEU A 82 -2.11 4.38 -18.47
C LEU A 82 -1.16 5.11 -17.52
N VAL A 83 -1.46 5.07 -16.24
CA VAL A 83 -0.58 5.53 -15.17
C VAL A 83 0.17 4.32 -14.67
N ASN A 84 1.49 4.32 -14.84
CA ASN A 84 2.38 3.33 -14.26
C ASN A 84 3.01 3.99 -13.03
N LEU A 85 2.60 3.54 -11.85
CA LEU A 85 3.25 3.95 -10.61
C LEU A 85 4.51 3.12 -10.44
N VAL A 86 5.67 3.75 -10.55
CA VAL A 86 6.99 3.08 -10.49
C VAL A 86 7.56 3.16 -9.07
N SER A 87 7.49 4.34 -8.46
CA SER A 87 8.03 4.54 -7.12
C SER A 87 7.33 5.65 -6.37
N LEU A 88 7.50 5.62 -5.06
CA LEU A 88 7.18 6.70 -4.14
C LEU A 88 8.37 6.94 -3.20
N GLU A 89 8.53 8.19 -2.81
CA GLU A 89 9.65 8.68 -2.02
C GLU A 89 9.69 8.00 -0.64
N SER A 90 8.53 7.69 -0.07
CA SER A 90 8.43 7.05 1.22
C SER A 90 7.06 6.40 1.46
N VAL A 91 6.99 5.45 2.40
CA VAL A 91 5.72 4.89 2.90
C VAL A 91 4.83 6.01 3.44
N ARG A 92 5.42 6.99 4.15
CA ARG A 92 4.69 8.09 4.79
C ARG A 92 3.73 8.83 3.87
N ILE A 93 4.08 9.02 2.60
CA ILE A 93 3.27 9.79 1.65
C ILE A 93 2.29 8.92 0.85
N ALA A 94 2.29 7.59 1.06
CA ALA A 94 1.49 6.67 0.28
C ALA A 94 -0.02 6.91 0.45
N ARG A 95 -0.44 7.32 1.64
CA ARG A 95 -1.84 7.63 1.94
C ARG A 95 -2.34 8.83 1.14
N GLU A 96 -1.56 9.90 1.13
CA GLU A 96 -1.83 11.12 0.37
C GLU A 96 -1.81 10.81 -1.13
N SER A 97 -0.79 10.10 -1.61
CA SER A 97 -0.70 9.62 -2.99
C SER A 97 -1.92 8.83 -3.44
N TYR A 98 -2.38 7.88 -2.60
CA TYR A 98 -3.59 7.11 -2.88
C TYR A 98 -4.83 7.99 -2.97
N ALA A 99 -4.99 8.93 -2.02
CA ALA A 99 -6.13 9.83 -1.99
C ALA A 99 -6.22 10.76 -3.21
N LEU A 100 -5.08 11.17 -3.76
CA LEU A 100 -5.03 11.99 -4.99
C LEU A 100 -5.26 11.16 -6.25
N LEU A 101 -4.69 9.95 -6.32
CA LEU A 101 -4.75 9.13 -7.53
C LEU A 101 -6.09 8.40 -7.68
N ARG A 102 -6.69 7.93 -6.57
CA ARG A 102 -7.91 7.12 -6.59
C ARG A 102 -9.08 7.78 -7.36
N PRO A 103 -9.43 9.06 -7.14
CA PRO A 103 -10.52 9.72 -7.89
C PRO A 103 -10.25 9.70 -9.39
N LEU A 104 -9.01 9.99 -9.80
CA LEU A 104 -8.63 10.02 -11.23
C LEU A 104 -8.89 8.67 -11.92
N ILE A 105 -8.60 7.57 -11.22
CA ILE A 105 -8.75 6.21 -11.78
C ILE A 105 -10.19 5.68 -11.66
N LYS A 106 -10.89 5.95 -10.54
CA LYS A 106 -12.22 5.36 -10.29
C LYS A 106 -13.37 6.16 -10.90
N GLU A 107 -13.20 7.45 -11.13
CA GLU A 107 -14.27 8.34 -11.62
C GLU A 107 -14.25 8.49 -13.15
N SER A 108 -13.30 7.84 -13.82
CA SER A 108 -13.10 8.00 -15.25
C SER A 108 -12.65 6.71 -15.94
N TRP A 109 -13.32 6.37 -17.03
CA TRP A 109 -13.10 5.16 -17.81
C TRP A 109 -11.87 5.20 -18.72
N ILE A 110 -11.26 6.38 -18.90
CA ILE A 110 -10.06 6.54 -19.74
C ILE A 110 -8.77 6.31 -18.97
N TRP A 111 -8.78 6.30 -17.63
CA TRP A 111 -7.59 6.13 -16.81
C TRP A 111 -7.47 4.72 -16.26
N ALA A 112 -6.26 4.16 -16.29
CA ALA A 112 -5.94 2.89 -15.67
C ALA A 112 -4.65 3.02 -14.85
N CYS A 113 -4.60 2.34 -13.71
CA CYS A 113 -3.42 2.22 -12.86
C CYS A 113 -3.42 0.82 -12.24
N PRO A 114 -2.66 -0.13 -12.80
CA PRO A 114 -2.58 -1.50 -12.28
C PRO A 114 -2.06 -1.55 -10.83
N GLU A 115 -1.19 -0.62 -10.45
CA GLU A 115 -0.55 -0.58 -9.14
C GLU A 115 -1.42 0.08 -8.06
N LEU A 116 -2.64 0.53 -8.39
CA LEU A 116 -3.52 1.24 -7.44
C LEU A 116 -3.88 0.38 -6.22
N GLU A 117 -4.04 -0.93 -6.40
CA GLU A 117 -4.31 -1.87 -5.31
C GLU A 117 -3.09 -2.06 -4.40
N ILE A 118 -1.88 -2.09 -4.95
CA ILE A 118 -0.64 -2.10 -4.16
C ILE A 118 -0.54 -0.80 -3.35
N LEU A 119 -0.79 0.34 -4.01
CA LEU A 119 -0.77 1.66 -3.36
C LEU A 119 -1.80 1.75 -2.23
N LEU A 120 -2.97 1.15 -2.37
CA LEU A 120 -3.97 1.07 -1.30
C LEU A 120 -3.43 0.34 -0.06
N VAL A 121 -2.76 -0.80 -0.25
CA VAL A 121 -2.19 -1.55 0.88
C VAL A 121 -1.09 -0.74 1.57
N VAL A 122 -0.20 -0.10 0.80
CA VAL A 122 0.86 0.75 1.36
C VAL A 122 0.30 2.00 2.05
N ALA A 123 -0.80 2.58 1.54
CA ALA A 123 -1.53 3.63 2.21
C ALA A 123 -2.12 3.17 3.56
N GLY A 124 -2.59 1.92 3.63
CA GLY A 124 -3.00 1.27 4.88
C GLY A 124 -1.85 1.11 5.88
N LEU A 125 -0.67 0.66 5.41
CA LEU A 125 0.54 0.60 6.23
C LEU A 125 0.91 1.99 6.77
N SER A 126 0.95 2.99 5.89
CA SER A 126 1.25 4.37 6.27
C SER A 126 0.32 4.88 7.37
N LEU A 127 -0.99 4.63 7.21
CA LEU A 127 -2.00 5.05 8.19
C LEU A 127 -1.76 4.41 9.57
N GLU A 128 -1.58 3.10 9.61
CA GLU A 128 -1.41 2.39 10.89
C GLU A 128 -0.09 2.77 11.58
N ILE A 129 0.97 3.03 10.81
CA ILE A 129 2.28 3.40 11.36
C ILE A 129 2.29 4.86 11.84
N GLN A 130 1.65 5.79 11.13
CA GLN A 130 1.52 7.18 11.59
C GLN A 130 0.68 7.29 12.87
N LYS A 131 -0.33 6.43 13.03
CA LYS A 131 -1.06 6.32 14.31
C LYS A 131 -0.13 5.90 15.45
N LEU A 132 0.81 4.99 15.21
CA LEU A 132 1.82 4.64 16.22
C LEU A 132 2.71 5.83 16.56
N GLU A 133 3.18 6.55 15.55
CA GLU A 133 4.04 7.73 15.69
C GLU A 133 3.38 8.86 16.50
N HIS A 134 2.11 9.17 16.21
CA HIS A 134 1.45 10.35 16.75
C HIS A 134 0.61 10.07 18.01
N ASP A 135 -0.03 8.90 18.08
CA ASP A 135 -1.04 8.64 19.12
C ASP A 135 -0.52 7.68 20.20
N VAL A 136 0.37 6.75 19.85
CA VAL A 136 0.79 5.67 20.75
C VAL A 136 2.13 5.97 21.41
N LEU A 137 3.19 6.18 20.63
CA LEU A 137 4.54 6.35 21.17
C LEU A 137 4.69 7.54 22.13
N PRO A 138 4.09 8.72 21.87
CA PRO A 138 4.18 9.85 22.79
C PRO A 138 3.58 9.53 24.17
N GLN A 139 2.49 8.77 24.22
CA GLN A 139 1.85 8.40 25.49
C GLN A 139 2.73 7.48 26.35
N LEU A 140 3.61 6.70 25.73
CA LEU A 140 4.51 5.78 26.44
C LEU A 140 5.77 6.49 26.94
N MET A 141 6.17 7.59 26.31
CA MET A 141 7.36 8.37 26.67
C MET A 141 7.12 9.32 27.84
N VAL A 142 5.88 9.73 28.10
CA VAL A 142 5.54 10.75 29.12
C VAL A 142 5.06 10.13 30.45
N GLN A 143 5.15 8.80 30.60
CA GLN A 143 4.63 8.12 31.79
C GLN A 143 5.40 8.46 33.07
N GLU A 144 4.67 8.63 34.18
CA GLU A 144 5.25 8.76 35.52
C GLU A 144 5.54 7.37 36.13
N ALA A 145 5.88 7.30 37.42
CA ALA A 145 6.33 6.09 38.11
C ALA A 145 5.31 4.92 38.15
N LYS A 146 4.08 5.11 37.65
CA LYS A 146 3.02 4.10 37.59
C LYS A 146 2.31 4.11 36.24
N LEU A 147 1.86 2.94 35.80
CA LEU A 147 1.26 2.76 34.49
C LEU A 147 -0.14 3.35 34.54
N GLU A 148 -0.29 4.55 33.98
CA GLU A 148 -1.59 5.19 33.95
C GLU A 148 -2.52 4.53 32.94
N ARG A 149 -3.81 4.81 33.09
CA ARG A 149 -4.83 4.30 32.17
C ARG A 149 -4.50 4.62 30.71
N GLY A 150 -3.98 5.82 30.42
CA GLY A 150 -3.56 6.21 29.07
C GLY A 150 -2.45 5.32 28.50
N ALA A 151 -1.43 4.98 29.29
CA ALA A 151 -0.38 4.05 28.87
C ALA A 151 -0.93 2.65 28.58
N LEU A 152 -1.86 2.18 29.42
CA LEU A 152 -2.49 0.88 29.21
C LEU A 152 -3.27 0.84 27.89
N GLU A 153 -4.05 1.88 27.61
CA GLU A 153 -4.77 2.04 26.34
C GLU A 153 -3.80 2.12 25.15
N ALA A 154 -2.70 2.86 25.28
CA ALA A 154 -1.65 2.94 24.26
C ALA A 154 -0.95 1.59 24.02
N LEU A 155 -0.69 0.79 25.06
CA LEU A 155 -0.11 -0.56 24.93
C LEU A 155 -1.06 -1.54 24.24
N LEU A 156 -2.36 -1.48 24.54
CA LEU A 156 -3.38 -2.27 23.84
C LEU A 156 -3.48 -1.87 22.38
N LEU A 157 -3.45 -0.57 22.08
CA LEU A 157 -3.41 -0.05 20.72
C LEU A 157 -2.14 -0.51 19.99
N MET A 158 -0.97 -0.43 20.61
CA MET A 158 0.29 -0.94 20.06
C MET A 158 0.19 -2.41 19.65
N LYS A 159 -0.35 -3.25 20.54
CA LYS A 159 -0.53 -4.68 20.28
C LYS A 159 -1.48 -4.93 19.10
N ASN A 160 -2.59 -4.19 19.03
CA ASN A 160 -3.54 -4.30 17.92
C ASN A 160 -2.92 -3.83 16.60
N SER A 161 -2.20 -2.71 16.62
CA SER A 161 -1.47 -2.20 15.46
C SER A 161 -0.45 -3.22 14.97
N ALA A 162 0.29 -3.90 15.85
CA ALA A 162 1.22 -4.95 15.47
C ALA A 162 0.56 -6.09 14.67
N ILE A 163 -0.66 -6.50 15.05
CA ILE A 163 -1.44 -7.52 14.34
C ILE A 163 -1.86 -6.98 12.96
N THR A 164 -2.43 -5.76 12.92
CA THR A 164 -2.86 -5.11 11.68
C THR A 164 -1.70 -4.94 10.70
N LEU A 165 -0.52 -4.55 11.17
CA LEU A 165 0.68 -4.40 10.35
C LEU A 165 1.15 -5.75 9.75
N LEU A 166 1.09 -6.84 10.52
CA LEU A 166 1.39 -8.17 9.99
C LEU A 166 0.41 -8.61 8.90
N ASP A 167 -0.87 -8.29 9.04
CA ASP A 167 -1.88 -8.63 8.04
C ASP A 167 -1.75 -7.77 6.78
N LEU A 168 -1.54 -6.46 6.93
CA LEU A 168 -1.25 -5.55 5.82
C LEU A 168 0.03 -5.96 5.09
N ARG A 169 1.07 -6.39 5.82
CA ARG A 169 2.29 -6.95 5.23
C ARG A 169 1.97 -8.16 4.36
N LYS A 170 1.14 -9.10 4.81
CA LYS A 170 0.74 -10.27 4.00
C LYS A 170 0.04 -9.82 2.72
N CYS A 171 -0.94 -8.92 2.83
CA CYS A 171 -1.66 -8.45 1.65
C CYS A 171 -0.71 -7.65 0.71
N PHE A 172 0.30 -6.95 1.23
CA PHE A 172 1.33 -6.25 0.43
C PHE A 172 2.23 -7.23 -0.35
N ILE A 173 2.72 -8.28 0.30
CA ILE A 173 3.51 -9.35 -0.33
C ILE A 173 2.73 -10.01 -1.46
N LEU A 174 1.44 -10.30 -1.21
CA LEU A 174 0.57 -10.90 -2.23
C LEU A 174 0.36 -9.95 -3.42
N ALA A 175 0.19 -8.65 -3.16
CA ALA A 175 -0.06 -7.65 -4.19
C ALA A 175 1.19 -7.35 -5.05
N LEU A 176 2.39 -7.37 -4.46
CA LEU A 176 3.66 -7.24 -5.20
C LEU A 176 4.05 -8.52 -5.98
N GLY A 177 3.56 -9.69 -5.54
CA GLY A 177 3.97 -10.99 -6.05
C GLY A 177 5.01 -11.66 -5.14
N VAL A 178 4.74 -12.92 -4.77
CA VAL A 178 5.46 -13.68 -3.72
C VAL A 178 6.98 -13.75 -3.95
N LEU A 179 7.45 -13.75 -5.21
CA LEU A 179 8.88 -13.84 -5.54
C LEU A 179 9.67 -12.54 -5.31
N LEU A 180 9.02 -11.37 -5.39
CA LEU A 180 9.68 -10.07 -5.23
C LEU A 180 9.64 -9.57 -3.77
N ALA A 181 8.79 -10.19 -2.94
CA ALA A 181 8.34 -9.60 -1.70
C ALA A 181 9.05 -10.12 -0.42
N ASP A 182 9.81 -11.22 -0.50
CA ASP A 182 10.65 -11.68 0.61
C ASP A 182 11.95 -10.86 0.75
N GLU A 183 12.39 -10.18 -0.32
CA GLU A 183 13.52 -9.25 -0.31
C GLU A 183 13.11 -7.77 -0.24
N ASP A 184 11.81 -7.46 -0.32
CA ASP A 184 11.33 -6.09 -0.26
C ASP A 184 11.61 -5.43 1.11
N LEU A 185 12.16 -4.22 1.06
CA LEU A 185 12.62 -3.50 2.25
C LEU A 185 11.45 -3.03 3.14
N VAL A 186 10.31 -2.63 2.55
CA VAL A 186 9.11 -2.25 3.30
C VAL A 186 8.58 -3.47 4.05
N SER A 187 8.44 -4.61 3.36
CA SER A 187 8.02 -5.89 3.93
C SER A 187 8.91 -6.32 5.10
N ALA A 188 10.24 -6.23 4.95
CA ALA A 188 11.19 -6.60 5.99
C ALA A 188 11.11 -5.67 7.21
N ARG A 189 11.05 -4.35 7.00
CA ARG A 189 10.97 -3.37 8.09
C ARG A 189 9.64 -3.44 8.82
N VAL A 190 8.51 -3.60 8.12
CA VAL A 190 7.18 -3.79 8.72
C VAL A 190 7.15 -5.06 9.58
N LYS A 191 7.76 -6.17 9.13
CA LYS A 191 7.88 -7.40 9.92
C LYS A 191 8.61 -7.15 11.24
N LYS A 192 9.78 -6.52 11.16
CA LYS A 192 10.61 -6.21 12.34
C LYS A 192 9.86 -5.30 13.31
N LEU A 193 9.26 -4.21 12.81
CA LEU A 193 8.46 -3.29 13.62
C LEU A 193 7.31 -4.03 14.31
N SER A 194 6.53 -4.83 13.57
CA SER A 194 5.36 -5.51 14.13
C SER A 194 5.72 -6.49 15.25
N ILE A 195 6.79 -7.28 15.08
CA ILE A 195 7.28 -8.20 16.12
C ILE A 195 7.68 -7.41 17.36
N MET A 196 8.48 -6.36 17.18
CA MET A 196 8.97 -5.53 18.28
C MET A 196 7.85 -4.84 19.08
N LEU A 197 6.83 -4.33 18.40
CA LEU A 197 5.65 -3.72 19.03
C LEU A 197 4.88 -4.76 19.83
N LYS A 198 4.63 -5.94 19.25
CA LYS A 198 3.90 -7.02 19.92
C LYS A 198 4.64 -7.50 21.16
N ASP A 199 5.93 -7.83 21.02
CA ASP A 199 6.75 -8.34 22.12
C ASP A 199 6.84 -7.33 23.26
N THR A 200 7.04 -6.04 22.94
CA THR A 200 7.07 -4.97 23.94
C THR A 200 5.73 -4.84 24.67
N ALA A 201 4.61 -4.84 23.93
CA ALA A 201 3.29 -4.75 24.54
C ALA A 201 2.97 -5.98 25.40
N ASP A 202 3.25 -7.19 24.91
CA ASP A 202 3.01 -8.43 25.64
C ASP A 202 3.85 -8.52 26.92
N ASP A 203 5.12 -8.12 26.88
CA ASP A 203 6.00 -8.13 28.05
C ASP A 203 5.50 -7.22 29.18
N VAL A 204 5.05 -6.02 28.85
CA VAL A 204 4.53 -5.07 29.85
C VAL A 204 3.14 -5.50 30.34
N LEU A 205 2.24 -5.87 29.43
CA LEU A 205 0.87 -6.25 29.78
C LEU A 205 0.81 -7.53 30.64
N ASN A 206 1.76 -8.45 30.46
CA ASN A 206 1.87 -9.66 31.28
C ASN A 206 2.63 -9.44 32.60
N GLY A 207 3.15 -8.24 32.85
CA GLY A 207 3.92 -7.92 34.05
C GLY A 207 5.34 -8.48 34.07
N ASN A 208 5.88 -8.91 32.92
CA ASN A 208 7.26 -9.39 32.79
C ASN A 208 8.27 -8.23 32.82
N ARG A 209 7.84 -7.03 32.42
CA ARG A 209 8.65 -5.81 32.35
C ARG A 209 7.88 -4.64 32.95
N ASP A 210 8.62 -3.71 33.55
CA ASP A 210 8.07 -2.52 34.17
C ASP A 210 8.12 -1.31 33.22
N ILE A 211 7.67 -0.17 33.74
CA ILE A 211 7.57 1.09 33.01
C ILE A 211 8.95 1.65 32.69
N VAL A 212 9.92 1.46 33.59
CA VAL A 212 11.30 1.94 33.38
C VAL A 212 11.89 1.25 32.15
N TRP A 213 11.72 -0.07 32.05
CA TRP A 213 12.13 -0.82 30.88
C TRP A 213 11.40 -0.36 29.60
N LEU A 214 10.10 -0.08 29.68
CA LEU A 214 9.32 0.41 28.54
C LEU A 214 9.82 1.79 28.05
N GLN A 215 10.16 2.69 28.97
CA GLN A 215 10.71 4.01 28.66
C GLN A 215 12.07 3.92 27.98
N GLU A 216 12.95 3.03 28.46
CA GLU A 216 14.24 2.75 27.80
C GLU A 216 14.05 2.14 26.41
N ARG A 217 12.94 1.41 26.19
CA ARG A 217 12.62 0.78 24.91
C ARG A 217 11.97 1.74 23.91
N ALA A 218 11.25 2.75 24.37
CA ALA A 218 10.47 3.65 23.52
C ALA A 218 11.29 4.35 22.41
N PRO A 219 12.52 4.87 22.64
CA PRO A 219 13.34 5.46 21.59
C PRO A 219 13.65 4.48 20.44
N LEU A 220 13.84 3.19 20.74
CA LEU A 220 14.07 2.18 19.72
C LEU A 220 12.81 1.93 18.88
N LEU A 221 11.62 1.99 19.48
CA LEU A 221 10.35 1.89 18.75
C LEU A 221 10.12 3.11 17.86
N VAL A 222 10.43 4.31 18.33
CA VAL A 222 10.38 5.55 17.54
C VAL A 222 11.29 5.45 16.31
N GLN A 223 12.51 4.95 16.49
CA GLN A 223 13.42 4.76 15.36
C GLN A 223 12.86 3.75 14.35
N LEU A 224 12.32 2.62 14.80
CA LEU A 224 11.74 1.61 13.88
C LEU A 224 10.52 2.14 13.12
N VAL A 225 9.66 2.92 13.77
CA VAL A 225 8.52 3.59 13.13
C VAL A 225 9.02 4.57 12.06
N THR A 226 9.99 5.41 12.41
CA THR A 226 10.61 6.38 11.48
C THR A 226 11.24 5.67 10.29
N ASP A 227 12.03 4.62 10.55
CA ASP A 227 12.68 3.81 9.52
C ASP A 227 11.66 3.27 8.51
N VAL A 228 10.51 2.72 8.96
CA VAL A 228 9.49 2.21 8.04
C VAL A 228 8.86 3.38 7.26
N LEU A 229 8.49 4.47 7.93
CA LEU A 229 7.82 5.60 7.30
C LEU A 229 8.68 6.27 6.23
N GLU A 230 9.99 6.32 6.42
CA GLU A 230 10.96 6.90 5.47
C GLU A 230 11.38 5.94 4.35
N THR A 231 10.95 4.66 4.40
CA THR A 231 11.35 3.68 3.40
C THR A 231 10.72 4.00 2.05
N PRO A 232 11.50 4.18 0.97
CA PRO A 232 10.96 4.33 -0.38
C PRO A 232 10.16 3.11 -0.81
N VAL A 233 9.10 3.33 -1.57
CA VAL A 233 8.24 2.26 -2.07
C VAL A 233 8.54 2.06 -3.54
N ARG A 234 8.85 0.83 -3.93
CA ARG A 234 8.98 0.45 -5.34
C ARG A 234 7.78 -0.38 -5.72
N PHE A 235 7.23 -0.05 -6.87
CA PHE A 235 6.19 -0.80 -7.53
C PHE A 235 6.83 -1.48 -8.73
N CYS A 236 6.39 -2.69 -9.08
CA CYS A 236 7.00 -3.45 -10.16
C CYS A 236 6.84 -2.68 -11.48
N ASP A 237 7.93 -2.44 -12.21
CA ASP A 237 7.81 -1.95 -13.60
C ASP A 237 7.55 -3.16 -14.50
N PRO A 238 6.40 -3.27 -15.18
CA PRO A 238 6.17 -4.34 -16.16
C PRO A 238 7.20 -4.35 -17.29
N ASP A 239 7.94 -3.25 -17.51
CA ASP A 239 9.03 -3.16 -18.48
C ASP A 239 10.37 -3.77 -17.99
N GLU A 240 10.54 -4.11 -16.70
CA GLU A 240 11.79 -4.70 -16.18
C GLU A 240 12.02 -6.16 -16.58
N PHE A 241 11.01 -6.81 -17.18
CA PHE A 241 11.06 -8.22 -17.57
C PHE A 241 10.96 -8.46 -19.09
N LEU A 242 11.11 -7.42 -19.92
CA LEU A 242 11.05 -7.48 -21.39
C LEU A 242 12.38 -7.14 -22.07
#